data_AF-A0A2E8D1X5-F1
#
_entry.id   AF-A0A2E8D1X5-F1
#
_cell.length_a   1.000
_cell.length_b   1.000
_cell.length_c   1.000
_cell.angle_alpha   90.00
_cell.angle_beta   90.00
_cell.angle_gamma   90.00
#
_symmetry.space_group_name_H-M   'P 1'
#
loop_
_entity.id
_entity.type
_entity.pdbx_description
1 polymer ?
#
loop_
_entity_poly.entity_id
_entity_poly.type
_entity_poly.pdbx_seq_one_letter_code
_entity_poly.pdbx_strand_id
1 'polypeptide(L)'
;MSKSQSAVVLSLLVGFLWCTTLSAQPDPRPGRRQFVEGLLKTLIELQLDRPRPESARPRQTPASPEFGQAREHFKQFSSHSTQLVHHLNTHAASVPAAKQWLGDTIKLNASVSHLNTRAATARRIEDLQPDFRAVDREWRLLAHRLRRAEGLDNECLQCVARLNRLDTTLCGLLGVTPQVDYRELLSASIALNTSLAHLIEDIEIELPRTRSGRVLVAEAGQVQQRGRRFADAITDQRGHDELVERFSTFYASWRQVATRIQGLGNRHLERNVRRIDESTLLLHELL
;
A
#
# COMPACT_ATOMS: atom_id res chain seq x y z
N MET A 1 54.71 31.65 12.38
CA MET A 1 54.36 33.09 12.33
C MET A 1 53.08 33.25 11.55
N SER A 2 52.16 34.11 12.02
CA SER A 2 50.83 34.50 11.47
C SER A 2 49.75 33.40 11.53
N LYS A 3 48.70 33.38 12.38
CA LYS A 3 47.67 34.34 12.87
C LYS A 3 46.67 34.85 11.81
N SER A 4 45.45 34.29 11.82
CA SER A 4 44.14 34.93 11.59
C SER A 4 43.07 33.85 11.89
N GLN A 5 42.31 33.80 12.99
CA GLN A 5 41.28 34.69 13.56
C GLN A 5 40.19 35.15 12.58
N SER A 6 38.99 34.55 12.64
CA SER A 6 37.77 35.21 13.17
C SER A 6 36.48 34.43 12.91
N ALA A 7 35.67 34.27 13.97
CA ALA A 7 34.20 34.17 14.06
C ALA A 7 33.50 33.01 13.31
N VAL A 8 32.51 32.29 13.86
CA VAL A 8 31.21 32.80 14.32
C VAL A 8 30.60 31.87 15.38
N VAL A 9 30.27 32.47 16.52
CA VAL A 9 29.10 32.31 17.41
C VAL A 9 28.21 31.07 17.20
N LEU A 10 28.12 30.20 18.21
CA LEU A 10 26.93 29.38 18.45
C LEU A 10 26.76 29.11 19.96
N SER A 11 26.09 30.04 20.64
CA SER A 11 25.61 29.86 22.02
C SER A 11 24.19 30.41 22.07
N LEU A 12 23.18 29.55 22.11
CA LEU A 12 21.88 29.79 22.72
C LEU A 12 20.95 28.57 22.58
N LEU A 13 20.15 28.36 23.63
CA LEU A 13 18.87 27.64 23.66
C LEU A 13 18.99 26.10 23.67
N VAL A 14 18.42 25.31 24.60
CA VAL A 14 17.33 25.49 25.56
C VAL A 14 17.49 24.45 26.68
N GLY A 15 17.45 24.88 27.94
CA GLY A 15 17.11 23.99 29.05
C GLY A 15 15.59 23.82 29.12
N PHE A 16 15.13 22.59 29.22
CA PHE A 16 13.85 22.29 29.85
C PHE A 16 13.95 20.93 30.56
N LEU A 17 14.38 21.02 31.82
CA LEU A 17 14.07 20.04 32.85
C LEU A 17 12.54 20.03 33.03
N TRP A 18 11.89 18.89 32.80
CA TRP A 18 10.53 18.68 33.30
C TRP A 18 10.60 17.88 34.60
N CYS A 19 10.31 18.62 35.67
CA CYS A 19 10.06 18.12 37.01
C CYS A 19 8.97 17.06 37.03
N THR A 20 9.29 15.97 37.72
CA THR A 20 8.35 15.08 38.39
C THR A 20 7.51 15.87 39.41
N THR A 21 6.20 15.97 39.21
CA THR A 21 5.24 16.29 40.29
C THR A 21 4.20 15.19 40.39
N LEU A 22 4.46 14.28 41.33
CA LEU A 22 3.51 13.32 41.87
C LEU A 22 2.43 14.10 42.63
N SER A 23 1.27 14.31 42.01
CA SER A 23 0.11 14.92 42.68
C SER A 23 -0.80 13.79 43.17
N ALA A 24 -0.69 13.46 44.45
CA ALA A 24 -1.65 12.60 45.15
C ALA A 24 -2.98 13.35 45.25
N GLN A 25 -3.97 12.92 44.47
CA GLN A 25 -5.31 13.50 44.46
C GLN A 25 -6.15 12.88 45.59
N PRO A 26 -6.75 13.68 46.48
CA PRO A 26 -7.53 13.18 47.60
C PRO A 26 -8.90 12.65 47.14
N ASP A 27 -9.23 11.54 47.76
CA ASP A 27 -10.47 10.75 47.84
C ASP A 27 -11.78 11.38 47.29
N PRO A 28 -12.48 10.71 46.34
CA PRO A 28 -13.78 11.16 45.84
C PRO A 28 -14.90 10.90 46.87
N ARG A 29 -15.44 12.01 47.38
CA ARG A 29 -16.66 12.19 48.19
C ARG A 29 -17.71 11.05 48.08
N PRO A 30 -18.20 10.49 49.20
CA PRO A 30 -19.15 9.36 49.24
C PRO A 30 -20.55 9.64 48.64
N GLY A 31 -20.88 10.90 48.32
CA GLY A 31 -22.19 11.27 47.76
C GLY A 31 -22.40 10.95 46.27
N ARG A 32 -21.33 10.71 45.49
CA ARG A 32 -21.49 10.42 44.04
C ARG A 32 -21.95 9.00 43.75
N ARG A 33 -21.65 8.02 44.62
CA ARG A 33 -22.09 6.62 44.42
C ARG A 33 -23.60 6.46 44.61
N GLN A 34 -24.18 7.11 45.62
CA GLN A 34 -25.62 7.05 45.89
C GLN A 34 -26.47 7.66 44.77
N PHE A 35 -25.98 8.71 44.10
CA PHE A 35 -26.70 9.31 42.97
C PHE A 35 -26.68 8.41 41.72
N VAL A 36 -25.55 7.72 41.46
CA VAL A 36 -25.42 6.79 40.33
C VAL A 36 -26.20 5.50 40.57
N GLU A 37 -26.25 4.98 41.80
CA GLU A 37 -27.09 3.84 42.15
C GLU A 37 -28.59 4.16 42.06
N GLY A 38 -28.98 5.38 42.45
CA GLY A 38 -30.35 5.87 42.28
C GLY A 38 -30.78 5.89 40.81
N LEU A 39 -29.97 6.48 39.92
CA LEU A 39 -30.25 6.55 38.48
C LEU A 39 -30.23 5.18 37.79
N LEU A 40 -29.32 4.28 38.19
CA LEU A 40 -29.29 2.92 37.65
C LEU A 40 -30.54 2.12 38.04
N LYS A 41 -31.02 2.28 39.28
CA LYS A 41 -32.23 1.56 39.73
C LYS A 41 -33.48 2.05 39.01
N THR A 42 -33.62 3.36 38.77
CA THR A 42 -34.78 3.91 38.03
C THR A 42 -34.74 3.55 36.54
N LEU A 43 -33.56 3.44 35.93
CA LEU A 43 -33.42 3.02 34.52
C LEU A 43 -33.70 1.52 34.32
N ILE A 44 -33.36 0.69 35.32
CA ILE A 44 -33.66 -0.75 35.29
C ILE A 44 -35.16 -0.98 35.47
N GLU A 45 -35.82 -0.27 36.39
CA GLU A 45 -37.26 -0.40 36.61
C GLU A 45 -38.09 0.15 35.43
N LEU A 46 -37.61 1.17 34.70
CA LEU A 46 -38.31 1.66 33.50
C LEU A 46 -38.17 0.75 32.25
N GLN A 47 -37.24 -0.21 32.24
CA GLN A 47 -37.06 -1.12 31.09
C GLN A 47 -37.83 -2.44 31.22
N LEU A 48 -38.36 -2.78 32.39
CA LEU A 48 -38.97 -4.10 32.62
C LEU A 48 -40.42 -4.23 32.17
N ASP A 49 -41.11 -3.14 31.80
CA ASP A 49 -42.57 -3.17 31.59
C ASP A 49 -43.06 -2.63 30.24
N ARG A 50 -42.19 -2.54 29.23
CA ARG A 50 -42.66 -2.27 27.85
C ARG A 50 -43.09 -3.58 27.18
N PRO A 51 -44.38 -3.79 26.88
CA PRO A 51 -44.82 -4.89 26.04
C PRO A 51 -44.08 -4.78 24.71
N ARG A 52 -43.21 -5.75 24.44
CA ARG A 52 -42.37 -5.81 23.24
C ARG A 52 -43.33 -5.87 22.05
N PRO A 53 -43.43 -4.82 21.20
CA PRO A 53 -44.26 -4.92 20.01
C PRO A 53 -43.71 -6.08 19.19
N GLU A 54 -44.58 -7.04 18.91
CA GLU A 54 -44.31 -8.23 18.12
C GLU A 54 -43.87 -7.76 16.73
N SER A 55 -42.56 -7.54 16.61
CA SER A 55 -41.97 -6.91 15.44
C SER A 55 -41.98 -7.99 14.40
N ALA A 56 -42.94 -7.89 13.46
CA ALA A 56 -43.07 -8.78 12.32
C ALA A 56 -41.67 -9.05 11.75
N ARG A 57 -41.19 -10.30 11.91
CA ARG A 57 -39.84 -10.68 11.47
C ARG A 57 -39.74 -10.30 10.00
N PRO A 58 -38.87 -9.34 9.62
CA PRO A 58 -38.74 -8.97 8.22
C PRO A 58 -38.38 -10.25 7.46
N ARG A 59 -39.19 -10.56 6.43
CA ARG A 59 -38.94 -11.70 5.54
C ARG A 59 -37.49 -11.60 5.07
N GLN A 60 -36.67 -12.57 5.46
CA GLN A 60 -35.29 -12.65 5.04
C GLN A 60 -35.31 -12.97 3.55
N THR A 61 -35.08 -11.96 2.71
CA THR A 61 -34.81 -12.21 1.30
C THR A 61 -33.57 -13.10 1.23
N PRO A 62 -33.61 -14.25 0.53
CA PRO A 62 -32.45 -15.11 0.41
C PRO A 62 -31.27 -14.31 -0.14
N ALA A 63 -30.11 -14.44 0.49
CA ALA A 63 -28.88 -13.80 0.04
C ALA A 63 -28.57 -14.22 -1.40
N SER A 64 -28.16 -13.27 -2.25
CA SER A 64 -27.63 -13.58 -3.58
C SER A 64 -26.49 -14.61 -3.44
N PRO A 65 -26.38 -15.62 -4.33
CA PRO A 65 -25.27 -16.57 -4.31
C PRO A 65 -23.90 -15.89 -4.33
N GLU A 66 -23.78 -14.75 -5.02
CA GLU A 66 -22.56 -13.93 -5.08
C GLU A 66 -22.17 -13.39 -3.70
N PHE A 67 -23.16 -13.00 -2.89
CA PHE A 67 -22.92 -12.51 -1.54
C PHE A 67 -22.47 -13.65 -0.61
N GLY A 68 -22.97 -14.87 -0.81
CA GLY A 68 -22.47 -16.06 -0.14
C GLY A 68 -20.99 -16.32 -0.45
N GLN A 69 -20.60 -16.21 -1.73
CA GLN A 69 -19.21 -16.36 -2.16
C GLN A 69 -18.30 -15.25 -1.57
N ALA A 70 -18.74 -13.99 -1.63
CA ALA A 70 -17.98 -12.87 -1.07
C ALA A 70 -17.70 -13.04 0.43
N ARG A 71 -18.68 -13.52 1.20
CA ARG A 71 -18.50 -13.81 2.64
C ARG A 71 -17.45 -14.88 2.91
N GLU A 72 -17.44 -15.95 2.12
CA GLU A 72 -16.42 -16.99 2.24
C GLU A 72 -15.03 -16.45 1.89
N HIS A 73 -14.93 -15.63 0.83
CA HIS A 73 -13.67 -14.97 0.49
C HIS A 73 -13.19 -13.99 1.57
N PHE A 74 -14.07 -13.21 2.21
CA PHE A 74 -13.70 -12.36 3.35
C PHE A 74 -13.16 -13.16 4.53
N LYS A 75 -13.78 -14.31 4.83
CA LYS A 75 -13.31 -15.22 5.88
C LYS A 75 -11.92 -15.78 5.55
N GLN A 76 -11.70 -16.20 4.32
CA GLN A 76 -10.38 -16.67 3.86
C GLN A 76 -9.33 -15.56 3.88
N PHE A 77 -9.70 -14.34 3.47
CA PHE A 77 -8.82 -13.18 3.53
C PHE A 77 -8.38 -12.90 4.98
N SER A 78 -9.33 -12.88 5.92
CA SER A 78 -9.07 -12.69 7.35
C SER A 78 -8.18 -13.79 7.94
N SER A 79 -8.38 -15.04 7.51
CA SER A 79 -7.53 -16.15 7.94
C SER A 79 -6.09 -16.00 7.42
N HIS A 80 -5.91 -15.69 6.14
CA HIS A 80 -4.58 -15.51 5.56
C HIS A 80 -3.88 -14.24 6.05
N SER A 81 -4.60 -13.15 6.36
CA SER A 81 -4.00 -11.96 6.97
C SER A 81 -3.47 -12.26 8.38
N THR A 82 -4.17 -13.09 9.15
CA THR A 82 -3.70 -13.57 10.45
C THR A 82 -2.45 -14.45 10.31
N GLN A 83 -2.43 -15.36 9.33
CA GLN A 83 -1.25 -16.17 9.02
C GLN A 83 -0.05 -15.29 8.64
N LEU A 84 -0.26 -14.28 7.80
CA LEU A 84 0.79 -13.34 7.40
C LEU A 84 1.39 -12.60 8.61
N VAL A 85 0.55 -12.11 9.54
CA VAL A 85 1.03 -11.50 10.79
C VAL A 85 1.87 -12.49 11.59
N HIS A 86 1.45 -13.76 11.68
CA HIS A 86 2.20 -14.79 12.39
C HIS A 86 3.58 -15.03 11.76
N HIS A 87 3.66 -15.22 10.44
CA HIS A 87 4.94 -15.41 9.74
C HIS A 87 5.87 -14.22 9.93
N LEU A 88 5.38 -12.99 9.72
CA LEU A 88 6.19 -11.78 9.91
C LEU A 88 6.66 -11.62 11.35
N ASN A 89 5.83 -11.92 12.35
CA ASN A 89 6.20 -11.84 13.75
C ASN A 89 7.28 -12.87 14.13
N THR A 90 7.16 -14.10 13.64
CA THR A 90 8.16 -15.16 13.85
C THR A 90 9.53 -14.75 13.28
N HIS A 91 9.55 -14.06 12.14
CA HIS A 91 10.78 -13.60 11.49
C HIS A 91 11.24 -12.19 11.91
N ALA A 92 10.48 -11.47 12.74
CA ALA A 92 10.78 -10.08 13.10
C ALA A 92 12.10 -9.91 13.86
N ALA A 93 12.58 -10.96 14.55
CA ALA A 93 13.86 -10.92 15.26
C ALA A 93 15.06 -11.08 14.31
N SER A 94 14.93 -11.87 13.23
CA SER A 94 16.02 -12.20 12.32
C SER A 94 16.04 -11.35 11.06
N VAL A 95 14.90 -10.85 10.61
CA VAL A 95 14.74 -10.11 9.35
C VAL A 95 14.28 -8.68 9.66
N PRO A 96 15.15 -7.66 9.54
CA PRO A 96 14.80 -6.27 9.82
C PRO A 96 13.59 -5.77 9.01
N ALA A 97 13.46 -6.23 7.76
CA ALA A 97 12.34 -5.88 6.91
C ALA A 97 11.00 -6.42 7.43
N ALA A 98 10.97 -7.63 8.03
CA ALA A 98 9.77 -8.18 8.64
C ALA A 98 9.29 -7.30 9.82
N LYS A 99 10.23 -6.82 10.64
CA LYS A 99 9.94 -5.90 11.75
C LYS A 99 9.39 -4.56 11.26
N GLN A 100 9.94 -4.02 10.17
CA GLN A 100 9.49 -2.75 9.59
C GLN A 100 8.02 -2.79 9.16
N TRP A 101 7.56 -3.91 8.58
CA TRP A 101 6.20 -4.03 8.02
C TRP A 101 5.18 -4.71 8.94
N LEU A 102 5.61 -5.23 10.09
CA LEU A 102 4.73 -5.92 11.03
C LEU A 102 3.60 -5.02 11.54
N GLY A 103 3.88 -3.76 11.84
CA GLY A 103 2.87 -2.79 12.31
C GLY A 103 1.75 -2.56 11.30
N ASP A 104 2.10 -2.29 10.03
CA ASP A 104 1.15 -2.11 8.94
C ASP A 104 0.31 -3.38 8.70
N THR A 105 0.94 -4.55 8.81
CA THR A 105 0.26 -5.85 8.65
C THR A 105 -0.76 -6.10 9.77
N ILE A 106 -0.42 -5.77 11.03
CA ILE A 106 -1.35 -5.88 12.17
C ILE A 106 -2.55 -4.93 11.97
N LYS A 107 -2.29 -3.69 11.52
CA LYS A 107 -3.34 -2.72 11.23
C LYS A 107 -4.30 -3.26 10.15
N LEU A 108 -3.76 -3.75 9.03
CA LEU A 108 -4.56 -4.36 7.97
C LEU A 108 -5.37 -5.56 8.49
N ASN A 109 -4.76 -6.44 9.28
CA ASN A 109 -5.46 -7.60 9.83
C ASN A 109 -6.66 -7.19 10.70
N ALA A 110 -6.55 -6.10 11.47
CA ALA A 110 -7.66 -5.54 12.22
C ALA A 110 -8.78 -5.01 11.29
N SER A 111 -8.42 -4.26 10.23
CA SER A 111 -9.35 -3.76 9.21
C SER A 111 -10.11 -4.91 8.53
N VAL A 112 -9.40 -5.96 8.11
CA VAL A 112 -9.97 -7.16 7.48
C VAL A 112 -10.87 -7.92 8.44
N SER A 113 -10.46 -8.09 9.69
CA SER A 113 -11.27 -8.80 10.71
C SER A 113 -12.56 -8.05 11.02
N HIS A 114 -12.50 -6.71 11.06
CA HIS A 114 -13.68 -5.86 11.16
C HIS A 114 -14.61 -6.03 9.95
N LEU A 115 -14.05 -6.00 8.75
CA LEU A 115 -14.79 -6.19 7.50
C LEU A 115 -15.46 -7.57 7.44
N ASN A 116 -14.77 -8.64 7.84
CA ASN A 116 -15.33 -9.99 7.92
C ASN A 116 -16.52 -10.07 8.90
N THR A 117 -16.40 -9.45 10.07
CA THR A 117 -17.49 -9.38 11.06
C THR A 117 -18.71 -8.63 10.50
N ARG A 118 -18.46 -7.54 9.76
CA ARG A 118 -19.53 -6.80 9.09
C ARG A 118 -20.14 -7.58 7.94
N ALA A 119 -19.36 -8.31 7.15
CA ALA A 119 -19.85 -9.12 6.06
C ALA A 119 -20.85 -10.19 6.54
N ALA A 120 -20.63 -10.76 7.74
CA ALA A 120 -21.54 -11.72 8.36
C ALA A 120 -22.92 -11.13 8.70
N THR A 121 -22.99 -9.83 9.02
CA THR A 121 -24.23 -9.15 9.45
C THR A 121 -24.87 -8.27 8.37
N ALA A 122 -24.11 -7.88 7.36
CA ALA A 122 -24.58 -7.07 6.25
C ALA A 122 -25.69 -7.79 5.45
N ARG A 123 -26.68 -7.02 4.99
CA ARG A 123 -27.82 -7.53 4.20
C ARG A 123 -27.61 -7.36 2.70
N ARG A 124 -26.73 -6.44 2.32
CA ARG A 124 -26.43 -6.05 0.95
C ARG A 124 -24.91 -6.04 0.77
N ILE A 125 -24.46 -6.41 -0.42
CA ILE A 125 -23.04 -6.49 -0.75
C ILE A 125 -22.45 -5.09 -0.97
N GLU A 126 -23.28 -4.16 -1.45
CA GLU A 126 -22.95 -2.76 -1.70
C GLU A 126 -22.53 -2.03 -0.41
N ASP A 127 -23.12 -2.42 0.72
CA ASP A 127 -22.82 -1.85 2.05
C ASP A 127 -21.38 -2.15 2.51
N LEU A 128 -20.69 -3.10 1.85
CA LEU A 128 -19.31 -3.50 2.16
C LEU A 128 -18.26 -2.82 1.25
N GLN A 129 -18.68 -2.22 0.13
CA GLN A 129 -17.76 -1.62 -0.84
C GLN A 129 -16.87 -0.51 -0.24
N PRO A 130 -17.38 0.44 0.57
CA PRO A 130 -16.55 1.53 1.08
C PRO A 130 -15.40 1.03 1.96
N ASP A 131 -15.68 0.06 2.83
CA ASP A 131 -14.68 -0.51 3.73
C ASP A 131 -13.71 -1.41 2.99
N PHE A 132 -14.20 -2.19 2.02
CA PHE A 132 -13.33 -3.00 1.18
C PHE A 132 -12.38 -2.15 0.35
N ARG A 133 -12.81 -1.01 -0.19
CA ARG A 133 -11.92 -0.06 -0.90
C ARG A 133 -10.78 0.46 -0.03
N ALA A 134 -11.04 0.66 1.26
CA ALA A 134 -9.99 1.05 2.20
C ALA A 134 -8.99 -0.10 2.43
N VAL A 135 -9.50 -1.33 2.62
CA VAL A 135 -8.68 -2.54 2.77
C VAL A 135 -7.85 -2.84 1.51
N ASP A 136 -8.45 -2.79 0.31
CA ASP A 136 -7.77 -2.98 -0.99
C ASP A 136 -6.58 -2.03 -1.14
N ARG A 137 -6.80 -0.73 -0.87
CA ARG A 137 -5.74 0.29 -0.93
C ARG A 137 -4.60 0.01 0.05
N GLU A 138 -4.92 -0.27 1.32
CA GLU A 138 -3.91 -0.59 2.34
C GLU A 138 -3.15 -1.88 1.98
N TRP A 139 -3.88 -2.87 1.47
CA TRP A 139 -3.33 -4.17 1.10
C TRP A 139 -2.37 -4.07 -0.09
N ARG A 140 -2.74 -3.38 -1.18
CA ARG A 140 -1.88 -3.23 -2.36
C ARG A 140 -0.52 -2.62 -2.03
N LEU A 141 -0.54 -1.53 -1.25
CA LEU A 141 0.68 -0.88 -0.77
C LEU A 141 1.54 -1.83 0.07
N LEU A 142 0.92 -2.57 0.99
CA LEU A 142 1.61 -3.52 1.84
C LEU A 142 2.17 -4.71 1.04
N ALA A 143 1.38 -5.29 0.14
CA ALA A 143 1.77 -6.42 -0.71
C ALA A 143 2.99 -6.07 -1.56
N HIS A 144 3.02 -4.87 -2.15
CA HIS A 144 4.16 -4.36 -2.89
C HIS A 144 5.42 -4.27 -2.02
N ARG A 145 5.33 -3.65 -0.84
CA ARG A 145 6.45 -3.53 0.11
C ARG A 145 6.98 -4.87 0.59
N LEU A 146 6.08 -5.82 0.85
CA LEU A 146 6.45 -7.17 1.26
C LEU A 146 7.14 -7.95 0.13
N ARG A 147 6.69 -7.85 -1.12
CA ARG A 147 7.38 -8.52 -2.25
C ARG A 147 8.80 -8.02 -2.47
N ARG A 148 9.07 -6.75 -2.17
CA ARG A 148 10.41 -6.14 -2.31
C ARG A 148 11.30 -6.31 -1.09
N ALA A 149 10.76 -6.78 0.03
CA ALA A 149 11.52 -7.00 1.24
C ALA A 149 12.43 -8.23 1.08
N GLU A 150 13.75 -8.01 1.22
CA GLU A 150 14.73 -9.09 1.22
C GLU A 150 14.65 -9.93 2.51
N GLY A 151 14.92 -11.23 2.39
CA GLY A 151 15.02 -12.14 3.53
C GLY A 151 13.69 -12.66 4.08
N LEU A 152 12.55 -12.33 3.44
CA LEU A 152 11.28 -12.99 3.75
C LEU A 152 11.32 -14.45 3.26
N ASP A 153 10.70 -15.32 4.04
CA ASP A 153 10.57 -16.74 3.73
C ASP A 153 9.53 -17.00 2.64
N ASN A 154 9.63 -18.17 2.01
CA ASN A 154 8.71 -18.55 0.93
C ASN A 154 7.25 -18.67 1.40
N GLU A 155 7.00 -19.00 2.67
CA GLU A 155 5.62 -19.14 3.19
C GLU A 155 4.96 -17.76 3.32
N CYS A 156 5.70 -16.75 3.79
CA CYS A 156 5.23 -15.35 3.79
C CYS A 156 4.89 -14.87 2.36
N LEU A 157 5.78 -15.11 1.39
CA LEU A 157 5.53 -14.73 -0.01
C LEU A 157 4.33 -15.47 -0.61
N GLN A 158 4.12 -16.74 -0.26
CA GLN A 158 2.92 -17.48 -0.66
C GLN A 158 1.65 -16.92 -0.02
N CYS A 159 1.69 -16.49 1.24
CA CYS A 159 0.56 -15.81 1.89
C CYS A 159 0.19 -14.52 1.17
N VAL A 160 1.19 -13.70 0.81
CA VAL A 160 0.97 -12.48 0.01
C VAL A 160 0.33 -12.81 -1.34
N ALA A 161 0.82 -13.83 -2.04
CA ALA A 161 0.23 -14.25 -3.32
C ALA A 161 -1.22 -14.72 -3.18
N ARG A 162 -1.58 -15.45 -2.11
CA ARG A 162 -2.96 -15.89 -1.84
C ARG A 162 -3.88 -14.72 -1.55
N LEU A 163 -3.44 -13.78 -0.71
CA LEU A 163 -4.19 -12.56 -0.40
C LEU A 163 -4.43 -11.71 -1.66
N ASN A 164 -3.45 -11.56 -2.55
CA ASN A 164 -3.63 -10.87 -3.84
C ASN A 164 -4.71 -11.50 -4.73
N ARG A 165 -4.78 -12.84 -4.78
CA ARG A 165 -5.83 -13.54 -5.54
C ARG A 165 -7.22 -13.30 -4.94
N LEU A 166 -7.32 -13.32 -3.61
CA LEU A 166 -8.58 -13.05 -2.90
C LEU A 166 -9.02 -11.60 -3.08
N ASP A 167 -8.10 -10.64 -2.98
CA ASP A 167 -8.33 -9.23 -3.24
C ASP A 167 -8.92 -9.00 -4.65
N THR A 168 -8.27 -9.57 -5.68
CA THR A 168 -8.73 -9.49 -7.07
C THR A 168 -10.13 -10.09 -7.25
N THR A 169 -10.37 -11.25 -6.62
CA THR A 169 -11.68 -11.92 -6.68
C THR A 169 -12.77 -11.09 -6.00
N LEU A 170 -12.47 -10.52 -4.83
CA LEU A 170 -13.37 -9.65 -4.08
C LEU A 170 -13.66 -8.35 -4.85
N CYS A 171 -12.66 -7.74 -5.50
CA CYS A 171 -12.86 -6.59 -6.40
C CYS A 171 -13.89 -6.91 -7.49
N GLY A 172 -13.76 -8.07 -8.14
CA GLY A 172 -14.71 -8.53 -9.16
C GLY A 172 -16.13 -8.74 -8.61
N LEU A 173 -16.26 -9.44 -7.47
CA LEU A 173 -17.55 -9.71 -6.83
C LEU A 173 -18.25 -8.44 -6.31
N LEU A 174 -17.47 -7.49 -5.81
CA LEU A 174 -17.98 -6.24 -5.23
C LEU A 174 -18.18 -5.15 -6.28
N GLY A 175 -17.76 -5.35 -7.53
CA GLY A 175 -17.74 -4.30 -8.55
C GLY A 175 -16.85 -3.12 -8.17
N VAL A 176 -15.80 -3.37 -7.39
CA VAL A 176 -14.84 -2.35 -6.95
C VAL A 176 -13.68 -2.34 -7.93
N THR A 177 -13.46 -1.21 -8.59
CA THR A 177 -12.27 -1.01 -9.40
C THR A 177 -11.03 -0.97 -8.50
N PRO A 178 -9.95 -1.71 -8.84
CA PRO A 178 -8.65 -1.62 -8.20
C PRO A 178 -8.24 -0.18 -7.89
N GLN A 179 -7.93 0.11 -6.63
CA GLN A 179 -7.47 1.45 -6.25
C GLN A 179 -6.00 1.61 -6.64
N VAL A 180 -5.72 2.36 -7.70
CA VAL A 180 -4.35 2.71 -8.10
C VAL A 180 -3.84 3.82 -7.18
N ASP A 181 -2.69 3.62 -6.54
CA ASP A 181 -1.99 4.70 -5.86
C ASP A 181 -1.29 5.58 -6.92
N TYR A 182 -2.03 6.55 -7.45
CA TYR A 182 -1.53 7.49 -8.46
C TYR A 182 -0.29 8.26 -7.98
N ARG A 183 -0.12 8.47 -6.66
CA ARG A 183 1.04 9.19 -6.13
C ARG A 183 2.29 8.32 -6.22
N GLU A 184 2.20 7.07 -5.77
CA GLU A 184 3.33 6.13 -5.87
C GLU A 184 3.64 5.82 -7.34
N LEU A 185 2.62 5.61 -8.15
CA LEU A 185 2.75 5.37 -9.59
C LEU A 185 3.41 6.55 -10.32
N LEU A 186 3.02 7.79 -9.99
CA LEU A 186 3.65 8.99 -10.54
C LEU A 186 5.11 9.11 -10.10
N SER A 187 5.40 8.89 -8.82
CA SER A 187 6.76 8.93 -8.29
C SER A 187 7.66 7.90 -8.99
N ALA A 188 7.19 6.67 -9.17
CA ALA A 188 7.90 5.62 -9.88
C ALA A 188 8.10 5.97 -11.37
N SER A 189 7.10 6.58 -12.00
CA SER A 189 7.16 7.03 -13.40
C SER A 189 8.18 8.15 -13.61
N ILE A 190 8.29 9.09 -12.66
CA ILE A 190 9.33 10.13 -12.69
C ILE A 190 10.72 9.50 -12.60
N ALA A 191 10.95 8.60 -11.64
CA ALA A 191 12.23 7.91 -11.46
C ALA A 191 12.65 7.10 -12.72
N LEU A 192 11.67 6.43 -13.36
CA LEU A 192 11.86 5.76 -14.64
C LEU A 192 12.31 6.73 -15.73
N ASN A 193 11.62 7.86 -15.89
CA ASN A 193 11.92 8.85 -16.92
C ASN A 193 13.29 9.52 -16.73
N THR A 194 13.71 9.75 -15.48
CA THR A 194 15.05 10.19 -15.14
C THR A 194 16.10 9.13 -15.52
N SER A 195 15.85 7.86 -15.22
CA SER A 195 16.76 6.77 -15.57
C SER A 195 16.92 6.60 -17.08
N LEU A 196 15.83 6.79 -17.84
CA LEU A 196 15.87 6.81 -19.31
C LEU A 196 16.67 8.01 -19.86
N ALA A 197 16.58 9.18 -19.23
CA ALA A 197 17.38 10.35 -19.61
C ALA A 197 18.87 10.06 -19.46
N HIS A 198 19.28 9.55 -18.29
CA HIS A 198 20.68 9.18 -18.05
C HIS A 198 21.17 8.09 -19.00
N LEU A 199 20.31 7.11 -19.35
CA LEU A 199 20.69 6.10 -20.34
C LEU A 199 20.99 6.74 -21.71
N ILE A 200 20.18 7.71 -22.15
CA ILE A 200 20.42 8.40 -23.42
C ILE A 200 21.76 9.13 -23.39
N GLU A 201 22.03 9.89 -22.33
CA GLU A 201 23.31 10.58 -22.11
C GLU A 201 24.50 9.59 -22.13
N ASP A 202 24.37 8.46 -21.45
CA ASP A 202 25.42 7.44 -21.41
C ASP A 202 25.63 6.77 -22.78
N ILE A 203 24.58 6.56 -23.58
CA ILE A 203 24.73 6.06 -24.96
C ILE A 203 25.50 7.09 -25.81
N GLU A 204 25.23 8.38 -25.66
CA GLU A 204 25.93 9.45 -26.38
C GLU A 204 27.42 9.51 -26.01
N ILE A 205 27.75 9.28 -24.73
CA ILE A 205 29.12 9.27 -24.21
C ILE A 205 29.88 8.02 -24.64
N GLU A 206 29.28 6.84 -24.53
CA GLU A 206 29.94 5.55 -24.75
C GLU A 206 30.04 5.16 -26.23
N LEU A 207 29.13 5.67 -27.09
CA LEU A 207 29.10 5.37 -28.53
C LEU A 207 29.20 6.63 -29.40
N PRO A 208 30.20 7.50 -29.17
CA PRO A 208 30.25 8.80 -29.82
C PRO A 208 30.40 8.63 -31.33
N ARG A 209 29.55 9.32 -32.09
CA ARG A 209 29.61 9.43 -33.58
C ARG A 209 29.44 8.11 -34.35
N THR A 210 29.12 7.01 -33.70
CA THR A 210 28.80 5.75 -34.41
C THR A 210 27.40 5.85 -35.05
N ARG A 211 27.18 5.15 -36.18
CA ARG A 211 25.84 5.06 -36.79
C ARG A 211 24.86 4.35 -35.85
N SER A 212 25.31 3.26 -35.22
CA SER A 212 24.52 2.48 -34.28
C SER A 212 24.15 3.29 -33.03
N GLY A 213 25.08 4.08 -32.47
CA GLY A 213 24.80 4.98 -31.35
C GLY A 213 23.72 6.00 -31.67
N ARG A 214 23.79 6.67 -32.83
CA ARG A 214 22.75 7.63 -33.26
C ARG A 214 21.36 7.00 -33.39
N VAL A 215 21.28 5.79 -33.92
CA VAL A 215 20.01 5.05 -34.01
C VAL A 215 19.49 4.70 -32.61
N LEU A 216 20.36 4.20 -31.73
CA LEU A 216 19.97 3.85 -30.36
C LEU A 216 19.53 5.07 -29.55
N VAL A 217 20.18 6.23 -29.69
CA VAL A 217 19.76 7.49 -29.06
C VAL A 217 18.36 7.88 -29.53
N ALA A 218 18.10 7.82 -30.83
CA ALA A 218 16.78 8.15 -31.38
C ALA A 218 15.69 7.18 -30.85
N GLU A 219 15.98 5.87 -30.80
CA GLU A 219 15.04 4.87 -30.28
C GLU A 219 14.80 5.02 -28.77
N ALA A 220 15.86 5.23 -27.99
CA ALA A 220 15.76 5.49 -26.55
C ALA A 220 14.99 6.79 -26.28
N GLY A 221 15.18 7.84 -27.08
CA GLY A 221 14.40 9.07 -27.02
C GLY A 221 12.91 8.85 -27.29
N GLN A 222 12.55 7.99 -28.25
CA GLN A 222 11.15 7.61 -28.48
C GLN A 222 10.55 6.84 -27.29
N VAL A 223 11.32 5.93 -26.69
CA VAL A 223 10.90 5.21 -25.47
C VAL A 223 10.70 6.18 -24.31
N GLN A 224 11.60 7.14 -24.11
CA GLN A 224 11.47 8.18 -23.09
C GLN A 224 10.21 9.04 -23.33
N GLN A 225 9.93 9.43 -24.58
CA GLN A 225 8.71 10.18 -24.89
C GLN A 225 7.45 9.39 -24.52
N ARG A 226 7.43 8.07 -24.74
CA ARG A 226 6.31 7.19 -24.31
C ARG A 226 6.22 7.11 -22.79
N GLY A 227 7.37 7.00 -22.10
CA GLY A 227 7.44 7.06 -20.64
C GLY A 227 6.87 8.36 -20.05
N ARG A 228 7.11 9.50 -20.71
CA ARG A 228 6.52 10.80 -20.33
C ARG A 228 5.01 10.81 -20.55
N ARG A 229 4.53 10.36 -21.72
CA ARG A 229 3.08 10.25 -22.00
C ARG A 229 2.35 9.34 -21.00
N PHE A 230 3.03 8.33 -20.48
CA PHE A 230 2.51 7.49 -19.40
C PHE A 230 2.44 8.28 -18.07
N ALA A 231 3.49 9.02 -17.71
CA ALA A 231 3.47 9.92 -16.55
C ALA A 231 2.35 10.98 -16.63
N ASP A 232 2.13 11.54 -17.81
CA ASP A 232 1.05 12.51 -18.06
C ASP A 232 -0.32 11.86 -17.85
N ALA A 233 -0.53 10.63 -18.33
CA ALA A 233 -1.78 9.89 -18.11
C ALA A 233 -2.05 9.59 -16.62
N ILE A 234 -1.00 9.35 -15.83
CA ILE A 234 -1.12 9.19 -14.37
C ILE A 234 -1.52 10.52 -13.73
N THR A 235 -0.91 11.63 -14.16
CA THR A 235 -1.21 12.98 -13.66
C THR A 235 -2.65 13.40 -13.96
N ASP A 236 -3.13 13.05 -15.16
CA ASP A 236 -4.52 13.23 -15.60
C ASP A 236 -5.51 12.30 -14.88
N GLN A 237 -5.03 11.40 -14.01
CA GLN A 237 -5.83 10.38 -13.33
C GLN A 237 -6.70 9.55 -14.29
N ARG A 238 -6.11 9.14 -15.42
CA ARG A 238 -6.79 8.26 -16.38
C ARG A 238 -7.19 6.94 -15.73
N GLY A 239 -8.17 6.27 -16.33
CA GLY A 239 -8.67 4.98 -15.87
C GLY A 239 -7.57 3.91 -15.86
N HIS A 240 -7.70 2.94 -14.97
CA HIS A 240 -6.71 1.86 -14.80
C HIS A 240 -6.38 1.13 -16.11
N ASP A 241 -7.39 0.74 -16.89
CA ASP A 241 -7.20 0.05 -18.17
C ASP A 241 -6.35 0.87 -19.16
N GLU A 242 -6.58 2.18 -19.23
CA GLU A 242 -5.81 3.08 -20.08
C GLU A 242 -4.35 3.20 -19.61
N LEU A 243 -4.11 3.22 -18.29
CA LEU A 243 -2.76 3.20 -17.73
C LEU A 243 -2.03 1.89 -18.06
N VAL A 244 -2.71 0.75 -17.94
CA VAL A 244 -2.17 -0.58 -18.27
C VAL A 244 -1.80 -0.65 -19.76
N GLU A 245 -2.69 -0.19 -20.65
CA GLU A 245 -2.44 -0.18 -22.09
C GLU A 245 -1.22 0.69 -22.46
N ARG A 246 -1.15 1.91 -21.91
CA ARG A 246 -0.04 2.84 -22.14
C ARG A 246 1.28 2.28 -21.61
N PHE A 247 1.26 1.70 -20.41
CA PHE A 247 2.44 1.07 -19.82
C PHE A 247 2.93 -0.13 -20.65
N SER A 248 2.01 -1.00 -21.08
CA SER A 248 2.33 -2.15 -21.94
C SER A 248 2.99 -1.72 -23.25
N THR A 249 2.45 -0.68 -23.89
CA THR A 249 3.02 -0.10 -25.12
C THR A 249 4.43 0.47 -24.91
N PHE A 250 4.64 1.17 -23.79
CA PHE A 250 5.96 1.63 -23.38
C PHE A 250 6.93 0.46 -23.17
N TYR A 251 6.53 -0.54 -22.39
CA TYR A 251 7.35 -1.68 -21.99
C TYR A 251 7.79 -2.50 -23.20
N ALA A 252 6.89 -2.75 -24.17
CA ALA A 252 7.21 -3.45 -25.40
C ALA A 252 8.33 -2.75 -26.20
N SER A 253 8.29 -1.41 -26.30
CA SER A 253 9.38 -0.66 -26.95
C SER A 253 10.67 -0.61 -26.14
N TRP A 254 10.57 -0.51 -24.81
CA TRP A 254 11.73 -0.56 -23.94
C TRP A 254 12.51 -1.87 -24.12
N ARG A 255 11.82 -3.02 -24.14
CA ARG A 255 12.44 -4.35 -24.30
C ARG A 255 13.25 -4.48 -25.59
N GLN A 256 12.80 -3.86 -26.68
CA GLN A 256 13.53 -3.86 -27.96
C GLN A 256 14.85 -3.10 -27.84
N VAL A 257 14.82 -1.90 -27.23
CA VAL A 257 16.02 -1.07 -27.00
C VAL A 257 16.98 -1.76 -26.03
N ALA A 258 16.47 -2.28 -24.92
CA ALA A 258 17.26 -2.99 -23.91
C ALA A 258 18.01 -4.19 -24.50
N THR A 259 17.36 -5.00 -25.34
CA THR A 259 17.99 -6.16 -26.00
C THR A 259 19.15 -5.74 -26.90
N ARG A 260 19.00 -4.63 -27.64
CA ARG A 260 20.08 -4.10 -28.50
C ARG A 260 21.24 -3.58 -27.68
N ILE A 261 20.96 -2.87 -26.57
CA ILE A 261 21.99 -2.37 -25.66
C ILE A 261 22.79 -3.51 -25.04
N GLN A 262 22.10 -4.57 -24.58
CA GLN A 262 22.76 -5.76 -24.04
C GLN A 262 23.66 -6.45 -25.06
N GLY A 263 23.27 -6.45 -26.35
CA GLY A 263 24.09 -6.99 -27.44
C GLY A 263 25.41 -6.26 -27.68
N LEU A 264 25.61 -5.06 -27.12
CA LEU A 264 26.86 -4.30 -27.24
C LEU A 264 27.92 -4.71 -26.22
N GLY A 265 27.55 -5.43 -25.16
CA GLY A 265 28.46 -5.84 -24.08
C GLY A 265 29.08 -4.69 -23.28
N ASN A 266 28.44 -3.51 -23.27
CA ASN A 266 28.91 -2.37 -22.48
C ASN A 266 28.35 -2.43 -21.04
N ARG A 267 29.24 -2.68 -20.07
CA ARG A 267 28.89 -2.81 -18.64
C ARG A 267 28.22 -1.58 -18.05
N HIS A 268 28.54 -0.37 -18.51
CA HIS A 268 27.93 0.87 -18.01
C HIS A 268 26.47 0.96 -18.46
N LEU A 269 26.21 0.72 -19.74
CA LEU A 269 24.85 0.71 -20.29
C LEU A 269 24.00 -0.41 -19.67
N GLU A 270 24.58 -1.61 -19.47
CA GLU A 270 23.89 -2.72 -18.80
C GLU A 270 23.42 -2.38 -17.39
N ARG A 271 24.19 -1.60 -16.63
CA ARG A 271 23.80 -1.17 -15.29
C ARG A 271 22.54 -0.31 -15.32
N ASN A 272 22.43 0.61 -16.28
CA ASN A 272 21.24 1.44 -16.43
C ASN A 272 20.04 0.63 -16.94
N VAL A 273 20.26 -0.33 -17.86
CA VAL A 273 19.21 -1.26 -18.29
C VAL A 273 18.61 -1.98 -17.08
N ARG A 274 19.43 -2.48 -16.15
CA ARG A 274 18.94 -3.13 -14.92
C ARG A 274 18.12 -2.18 -14.03
N ARG A 275 18.61 -0.95 -13.81
CA ARG A 275 17.86 0.07 -13.03
C ARG A 275 16.51 0.42 -13.65
N ILE A 276 16.46 0.51 -14.98
CA ILE A 276 15.22 0.75 -15.69
C ILE A 276 14.30 -0.46 -15.56
N ASP A 277 14.82 -1.68 -15.75
CA ASP A 277 14.04 -2.92 -15.57
C ASP A 277 13.44 -3.00 -14.16
N GLU A 278 14.22 -2.71 -13.11
CA GLU A 278 13.74 -2.61 -11.72
C GLU A 278 12.59 -1.59 -11.57
N SER A 279 12.73 -0.41 -12.20
CA SER A 279 11.69 0.62 -12.20
C SER A 279 10.44 0.20 -12.98
N THR A 280 10.60 -0.55 -14.08
CA THR A 280 9.46 -1.08 -14.84
C THR A 280 8.73 -2.19 -14.10
N LEU A 281 9.44 -3.06 -13.37
CA LEU A 281 8.82 -4.07 -12.52
C LEU A 281 7.99 -3.41 -11.41
N LEU A 282 8.54 -2.37 -10.78
CA LEU A 282 7.80 -1.55 -9.82
C LEU A 282 6.51 -0.97 -10.42
N LEU A 283 6.58 -0.36 -11.60
CA LEU A 283 5.39 0.19 -12.26
C LEU A 283 4.38 -0.88 -12.64
N HIS A 284 4.83 -2.04 -13.11
CA HIS A 284 3.95 -3.17 -13.41
C HIS A 284 3.24 -3.70 -12.16
N GLU A 285 3.90 -3.63 -11.00
CA GLU A 285 3.33 -4.07 -9.73
C GLU A 285 2.30 -3.09 -9.13
N LEU A 286 2.42 -1.80 -9.47
CA LEU A 286 1.51 -0.74 -9.02
C LEU A 286 0.25 -0.60 -9.90
N LEU A 287 0.28 -1.16 -11.10
CA LEU A 287 -0.85 -1.27 -12.02
C LEU A 287 -1.59 -2.58 -11.76
#